data_AF-X0Y0M0-F1
#
_entry.id   AF-X0Y0M0-F1
#
_cell.length_a   1.000
_cell.length_b   1.000
_cell.length_c   1.000
_cell.angle_alpha   90.00
_cell.angle_beta   90.00
_cell.angle_gamma   90.00
#
_symmetry.space_group_name_H-M   'P 1'
#
loop_
_entity.id
_entity.type
_entity.pdbx_description
1 polymer ?
#
loop_
_entity_poly.entity_id
_entity_poly.type
_entity_poly.pdbx_seq_one_letter_code
_entity_poly.pdbx_strand_id
1 'polypeptide(L)'
;FSSLIQVGITLSKHLTEEEDLDLTNIEGSTAKAESSETGPPSNRRILIERPGDGVVTLGLYKRLILSLAGQVYVEHRTMPGWSGSLPFYAFKCQDHGTVVDYPHGYDQRLDCPRCYRERDFLRILTG
;
A
#
# COMPACT_ATOMS: atom_id res chain seq x y z
N PHE A 1 9.24 29.54 -50.89
CA PHE A 1 10.48 29.45 -50.10
C PHE A 1 10.33 28.20 -49.21
N SER A 2 10.51 26.99 -49.74
CA SER A 2 11.79 26.27 -49.95
C SER A 2 12.64 26.14 -48.68
N SER A 3 12.57 24.97 -48.03
CA SER A 3 13.73 24.08 -47.78
C SER A 3 13.26 22.95 -46.84
N LEU A 4 13.08 21.73 -47.35
CA LEU A 4 14.10 20.70 -47.60
C LEU A 4 14.48 19.90 -46.35
N ILE A 5 13.98 18.66 -46.43
CA ILE A 5 14.31 17.42 -45.74
C ILE A 5 15.83 17.22 -45.59
N GLN A 6 16.25 16.71 -44.43
CA GLN A 6 17.45 15.89 -44.36
C GLN A 6 17.18 14.65 -43.48
N VAL A 7 16.98 13.52 -44.17
CA VAL A 7 16.97 12.16 -43.63
C VAL A 7 18.40 11.75 -43.34
N GLY A 8 18.67 11.23 -42.13
CA GLY A 8 19.94 10.62 -41.76
C GLY A 8 19.68 9.24 -41.17
N ILE A 9 19.59 8.24 -42.05
CA ILE A 9 19.64 6.82 -41.71
C ILE A 9 21.13 6.46 -41.54
N THR A 10 21.51 5.89 -40.40
CA THR A 10 22.73 5.10 -40.32
C THR A 10 22.38 3.73 -39.76
N LEU A 11 22.48 2.76 -40.66
CA LEU A 11 22.16 1.34 -40.53
C LEU A 11 23.41 0.57 -40.03
N SER A 12 23.16 -0.40 -39.14
CA SER A 12 23.88 -1.66 -38.93
C SER A 12 25.39 -1.69 -38.69
N LYS A 13 25.73 -2.09 -37.47
CA LYS A 13 26.74 -3.12 -37.10
C LYS A 13 26.29 -3.70 -35.75
N HIS A 14 26.40 -4.95 -35.37
CA HIS A 14 26.74 -6.24 -35.97
C HIS A 14 26.46 -7.24 -34.83
N LEU A 15 25.88 -8.40 -35.15
CA LEU A 15 25.68 -9.53 -34.22
C LEU A 15 27.02 -10.00 -33.62
N THR A 16 27.00 -10.49 -32.38
CA THR A 16 27.49 -11.81 -31.89
C THR A 16 27.79 -11.75 -30.39
N GLU A 17 27.77 -12.91 -29.72
CA GLU A 17 28.12 -13.20 -28.30
C GLU A 17 26.87 -13.09 -27.39
N GLU A 18 26.10 -14.14 -27.03
CA GLU A 18 26.40 -15.54 -26.67
C GLU A 18 27.60 -15.66 -25.73
N GLU A 19 27.40 -15.31 -24.46
CA GLU A 19 28.20 -15.81 -23.33
C GLU A 19 27.27 -16.22 -22.19
N ASP A 20 27.02 -17.53 -22.15
CA ASP A 20 27.23 -18.43 -21.03
C ASP A 20 26.75 -18.05 -19.62
N LEU A 21 25.79 -18.87 -19.19
CA LEU A 21 25.51 -19.24 -17.80
C LEU A 21 26.79 -19.51 -17.02
N ASP A 22 27.05 -18.71 -15.98
CA ASP A 22 27.94 -19.12 -14.90
C ASP A 22 27.14 -19.26 -13.59
N LEU A 23 26.64 -20.49 -13.39
CA LEU A 23 26.09 -20.98 -12.14
C LEU A 23 27.25 -21.47 -11.26
N THR A 24 27.97 -20.56 -10.60
CA THR A 24 28.81 -20.92 -9.44
C THR A 24 28.89 -19.79 -8.42
N ASN A 25 28.15 -19.93 -7.31
CA ASN A 25 28.75 -20.07 -5.97
C ASN A 25 27.69 -19.96 -4.87
N ILE A 26 27.39 -21.15 -4.36
CA ILE A 26 26.86 -21.43 -3.04
C ILE A 26 28.05 -21.25 -2.09
N GLU A 27 27.93 -20.37 -1.09
CA GLU A 27 28.37 -20.61 0.29
C GLU A 27 28.07 -19.42 1.20
N GLY A 28 27.19 -19.66 2.17
CA GLY A 28 27.40 -19.23 3.54
C GLY A 28 27.30 -17.73 3.87
N SER A 29 26.10 -17.27 4.22
CA SER A 29 25.97 -16.56 5.49
C SER A 29 24.53 -16.56 5.98
N THR A 30 24.24 -17.56 6.80
CA THR A 30 23.21 -17.53 7.82
C THR A 30 23.44 -16.35 8.76
N ALA A 31 22.97 -15.17 8.37
CA ALA A 31 22.78 -14.06 9.29
C ALA A 31 21.49 -14.30 10.08
N LYS A 32 21.65 -15.11 11.13
CA LYS A 32 21.20 -14.80 12.47
C LYS A 32 19.71 -14.41 12.60
N ALA A 33 18.88 -15.44 12.67
CA ALA A 33 17.67 -15.39 13.49
C ALA A 33 18.09 -15.32 14.97
N GLU A 34 18.13 -14.10 15.52
CA GLU A 34 18.26 -13.76 16.94
C GLU A 34 17.58 -12.39 17.04
N SER A 35 16.62 -12.11 17.89
CA SER A 35 16.26 -12.73 19.15
C SER A 35 14.88 -12.22 19.54
N SER A 36 14.06 -13.15 20.04
CA SER A 36 13.25 -13.02 21.25
C SER A 36 13.15 -11.61 21.88
N GLU A 37 12.04 -10.93 21.64
CA GLU A 37 11.41 -10.13 22.68
C GLU A 37 10.14 -10.85 23.14
N THR A 38 10.30 -11.76 24.11
CA THR A 38 9.22 -12.11 25.03
C THR A 38 8.93 -10.91 25.92
N GLY A 39 8.23 -9.93 25.36
CA GLY A 39 7.57 -8.87 26.12
C GLY A 39 6.26 -9.39 26.74
N PRO A 40 5.81 -8.82 27.86
CA PRO A 40 4.71 -9.37 28.67
C PRO A 40 3.40 -9.47 27.87
N PRO A 41 2.57 -10.52 28.06
CA PRO A 41 1.33 -10.70 27.31
C PRO A 41 0.23 -9.82 27.92
N SER A 42 0.12 -8.55 27.50
CA SER A 42 -0.93 -7.68 28.06
C SER A 42 -1.19 -6.38 27.28
N ASN A 43 -1.45 -6.43 25.96
CA ASN A 43 -2.23 -5.37 25.27
C ASN A 43 -2.52 -5.74 23.81
N ARG A 44 -3.77 -6.04 23.46
CA ARG A 44 -4.21 -6.29 22.07
C ARG A 44 -4.09 -5.00 21.23
N ARG A 45 -2.93 -4.79 20.62
CA ARG A 45 -2.71 -3.83 19.53
C ARG A 45 -3.60 -4.24 18.35
N ILE A 46 -4.41 -3.32 17.82
CA ILE A 46 -5.12 -3.56 16.55
C ILE A 46 -4.11 -3.25 15.45
N LEU A 47 -3.71 -4.28 14.72
CA LEU A 47 -2.89 -4.19 13.51
C LEU A 47 -3.85 -4.01 12.34
N ILE A 48 -3.83 -2.82 11.72
CA ILE A 48 -4.64 -2.59 10.53
C ILE A 48 -3.71 -2.61 9.32
N GLU A 49 -3.79 -3.69 8.57
CA GLU A 49 -3.07 -3.87 7.32
C GLU A 49 -3.69 -3.00 6.23
N ARG A 50 -2.89 -2.11 5.64
CA ARG A 50 -3.26 -1.40 4.43
C ARG A 50 -2.38 -1.78 3.24
N PRO A 51 -2.92 -1.76 2.02
CA PRO A 51 -2.12 -1.98 0.82
C PRO A 51 -1.11 -0.83 0.64
N GLY A 52 0.19 -1.14 0.78
CA GLY A 52 1.29 -0.27 0.38
C GLY A 52 1.99 0.55 1.47
N ASP A 53 1.49 0.57 2.72
CA ASP A 53 1.99 1.52 3.73
C ASP A 53 2.18 0.93 5.15
N GLY A 54 2.10 -0.41 5.28
CA GLY A 54 2.44 -1.13 6.50
C GLY A 54 1.27 -1.28 7.49
N VAL A 55 1.60 -1.36 8.78
CA VAL A 55 0.64 -1.69 9.84
C VAL A 55 0.48 -0.54 10.83
N VAL A 56 -0.75 -0.06 11.00
CA VAL A 56 -1.07 0.98 12.00
C VAL A 56 -1.38 0.33 13.34
N THR A 57 -0.69 0.77 14.40
CA THR A 57 -0.98 0.35 15.78
C THR A 57 -1.85 1.38 16.51
N LEU A 58 -3.05 0.98 16.92
CA LEU A 58 -3.93 1.82 17.75
C LEU A 58 -3.73 1.53 19.25
N GLY A 59 -3.52 2.60 20.03
CA GLY A 59 -3.49 2.52 21.50
C GLY A 59 -4.88 2.36 22.13
N LEU A 60 -4.92 2.03 23.43
CA LEU A 60 -6.15 1.79 24.19
C LEU A 60 -7.12 2.99 24.15
N TYR A 61 -6.60 4.21 24.29
CA TYR A 61 -7.41 5.42 24.24
C TYR A 61 -8.11 5.59 22.88
N LYS A 62 -7.37 5.40 21.77
CA LYS A 62 -7.94 5.46 20.42
C LYS A 62 -8.99 4.36 20.21
N ARG A 63 -8.81 3.18 20.81
CA ARG A 63 -9.78 2.08 20.77
C ARG A 63 -11.07 2.40 21.52
N LEU A 64 -10.97 3.08 22.67
CA LEU A 64 -12.14 3.53 23.41
C LEU A 64 -12.91 4.59 22.62
N ILE A 65 -12.20 5.60 22.06
CA ILE A 65 -12.82 6.60 21.17
C ILE A 65 -13.49 5.91 19.98
N LEU A 66 -12.81 4.99 19.31
CA LEU A 66 -13.36 4.22 18.20
C LEU A 66 -14.64 3.47 18.58
N SER A 67 -14.74 3.00 19.83
CA SER A 67 -15.93 2.32 20.31
C SER A 67 -17.08 3.26 20.66
N LEU A 68 -16.80 4.53 21.00
CA LEU A 68 -17.80 5.53 21.38
C LEU A 68 -18.25 6.40 20.20
N ALA A 69 -17.29 6.92 19.43
CA ALA A 69 -17.53 7.82 18.30
C ALA A 69 -17.64 7.09 16.95
N GLY A 70 -17.32 5.80 16.89
CA GLY A 70 -17.34 5.00 15.65
C GLY A 70 -16.15 5.24 14.71
N GLN A 71 -15.44 6.35 14.88
CA GLN A 71 -14.23 6.72 14.13
C GLN A 71 -13.20 7.43 15.02
N VAL A 72 -11.91 7.32 14.67
CA VAL A 72 -10.82 8.00 15.37
C VAL A 72 -9.75 8.45 14.37
N TYR A 73 -9.25 9.67 14.55
CA TYR A 73 -8.15 10.18 13.75
C TYR A 73 -6.85 9.38 14.00
N VAL A 74 -6.19 9.01 12.91
CA VAL A 74 -4.94 8.26 12.94
C VAL A 74 -3.77 9.22 12.76
N GLU A 75 -3.68 9.81 11.57
CA GLU A 75 -2.60 10.70 11.14
C GLU A 75 -2.95 11.42 9.82
N HIS A 76 -2.13 12.38 9.40
CA HIS A 76 -2.16 12.93 8.06
C HIS A 76 -1.08 12.25 7.20
N ARG A 77 -1.40 11.95 5.94
CA ARG A 77 -0.42 11.38 5.01
C ARG A 77 -0.42 12.13 3.69
N THR A 78 0.75 12.15 3.07
CA THR A 78 0.98 12.72 1.74
C THR A 78 1.65 11.65 0.89
N MET A 79 1.10 11.39 -0.30
CA MET A 79 1.68 10.43 -1.25
C MET A 79 2.25 11.14 -2.48
N PRO A 80 3.20 10.53 -3.19
CA PRO A 80 3.68 11.04 -4.48
C PRO A 80 2.50 11.22 -5.45
N GLY A 81 2.40 12.41 -6.05
CA GLY A 81 1.30 12.76 -6.95
C GLY A 81 0.08 13.41 -6.27
N TRP A 82 0.08 13.56 -4.94
CA TRP A 82 -0.93 14.33 -4.22
C TRP A 82 -0.50 15.79 -4.10
N SER A 83 -1.45 16.71 -4.25
CA SER A 83 -1.21 18.15 -4.07
C SER A 83 -1.17 18.58 -2.61
N GLY A 84 -1.54 17.70 -1.67
CA GLY A 84 -1.63 18.02 -0.25
C GLY A 84 -1.68 16.79 0.66
N SER A 85 -1.70 17.05 1.97
CA SER A 85 -1.81 16.01 2.99
C SER A 85 -3.28 15.71 3.31
N LEU A 86 -3.66 14.44 3.34
CA LEU A 86 -5.03 14.04 3.69
C LEU A 86 -5.09 13.43 5.09
N PRO A 87 -6.15 13.75 5.86
CA PRO A 87 -6.39 13.15 7.16
C PRO A 87 -6.95 11.73 7.01
N PHE A 88 -6.33 10.78 7.70
CA PHE A 88 -6.77 9.39 7.77
C PHE A 88 -7.44 9.08 9.10
N TYR A 89 -8.52 8.29 9.02
CA TYR A 89 -9.34 7.90 10.15
C TYR A 89 -9.51 6.38 10.19
N ALA A 90 -9.40 5.80 11.38
CA ALA A 90 -9.78 4.42 11.64
C ALA A 90 -11.25 4.41 12.03
N PHE A 91 -12.03 3.51 11.43
CA PHE A 91 -13.46 3.36 11.72
C PHE A 91 -13.85 1.88 11.67
N LYS A 92 -15.02 1.55 12.23
CA LYS A 92 -15.55 0.18 12.20
C LYS A 92 -16.44 -0.02 10.97
N CYS A 93 -16.01 -0.91 10.10
CA CYS A 93 -16.84 -1.57 9.10
C CYS A 93 -17.58 -2.74 9.75
N GLN A 94 -18.84 -2.96 9.36
CA GLN A 94 -19.67 -4.06 9.86
C GLN A 94 -19.17 -5.42 9.34
N ASP A 95 -18.69 -5.48 8.10
CA ASP A 95 -18.26 -6.72 7.45
C ASP A 95 -16.78 -7.03 7.69
N HIS A 96 -15.90 -6.02 7.60
CA HIS A 96 -14.44 -6.21 7.63
C HIS A 96 -13.76 -5.77 8.93
N GLY A 97 -14.54 -5.35 9.93
CA GLY A 97 -14.00 -4.90 11.21
C GLY A 97 -13.36 -3.51 11.15
N THR A 98 -12.24 -3.30 11.86
CA THR A 98 -11.61 -1.96 11.88
C THR A 98 -10.75 -1.74 10.66
N VAL A 99 -11.07 -0.71 9.88
CA VAL A 99 -10.35 -0.31 8.66
C VAL A 99 -9.89 1.14 8.80
N VAL A 100 -8.90 1.54 8.01
CA VAL A 100 -8.45 2.94 7.98
C VAL A 100 -8.57 3.48 6.57
N ASP A 101 -9.25 4.60 6.43
CA ASP A 101 -9.39 5.32 5.17
C ASP A 101 -9.45 6.83 5.40
N TYR A 102 -9.44 7.62 4.32
CA TYR A 102 -9.66 9.06 4.36
C TYR A 102 -11.08 9.39 3.89
N PRO A 103 -11.65 10.55 4.29
CA PRO A 103 -12.98 10.94 3.83
C PRO A 103 -13.02 11.18 2.32
N HIS A 104 -13.92 10.50 1.64
CA HIS A 104 -14.10 10.59 0.20
C HIS A 104 -15.24 11.53 -0.17
N GLY A 105 -15.07 12.23 -1.30
CA GLY A 105 -16.10 13.07 -1.91
C GLY A 105 -16.42 14.35 -1.14
N TYR A 106 -17.44 15.07 -1.61
CA TYR A 106 -17.90 16.33 -1.01
C TYR A 106 -18.49 16.11 0.39
N ASP A 107 -19.15 14.97 0.60
CA ASP A 107 -19.83 14.64 1.85
C ASP A 107 -18.89 14.08 2.94
N GLN A 108 -17.58 14.00 2.67
CA GLN A 108 -16.57 13.50 3.60
C GLN A 108 -16.93 12.13 4.20
N ARG A 109 -17.40 11.21 3.34
CA ARG A 109 -17.84 9.88 3.77
C ARG A 109 -16.66 8.95 3.94
N LEU A 110 -16.64 8.19 5.02
CA LEU A 110 -15.71 7.07 5.20
C LEU A 110 -16.34 5.81 4.63
N ASP A 111 -15.75 5.29 3.55
CA ASP A 111 -16.18 4.06 2.90
C ASP A 111 -15.14 2.97 3.14
N CYS A 112 -15.59 1.73 3.39
CA CYS A 112 -14.66 0.62 3.56
C CYS A 112 -14.04 0.25 2.20
N PRO A 113 -12.70 0.31 2.03
CA PRO A 113 -12.05 0.01 0.76
C PRO A 113 -12.21 -1.46 0.36
N ARG A 114 -12.44 -2.36 1.32
CA ARG A 114 -12.70 -3.79 1.07
C ARG A 114 -14.12 -4.00 0.54
N CYS A 115 -15.14 -3.43 1.20
CA CYS A 115 -16.52 -3.45 0.68
C CYS A 115 -16.62 -2.82 -0.72
N TYR A 116 -15.85 -1.76 -0.99
CA TYR A 116 -15.82 -1.13 -2.31
C TYR A 116 -15.29 -2.11 -3.37
N ARG A 117 -14.13 -2.74 -3.12
CA ARG A 117 -13.54 -3.73 -4.03
C ARG A 117 -14.46 -4.93 -4.29
N GLU A 118 -15.12 -5.44 -3.25
CA GLU A 118 -16.06 -6.56 -3.38
C GLU A 118 -17.28 -6.20 -4.25
N ARG A 119 -17.87 -5.02 -4.02
CA ARG A 119 -18.99 -4.52 -4.83
C ARG A 119 -18.61 -4.34 -6.30
N ASP A 120 -17.41 -3.81 -6.56
CA ASP A 120 -16.92 -3.63 -7.92
C ASP A 120 -16.66 -4.97 -8.62
N PHE A 121 -16.11 -5.96 -7.92
CA PHE A 121 -15.92 -7.30 -8.47
C PHE A 121 -17.24 -7.97 -8.83
N LEU A 122 -18.25 -7.86 -7.97
CA LEU A 122 -19.59 -8.40 -8.26
C LEU A 122 -20.22 -7.73 -9.48
N ARG A 123 -20.09 -6.40 -9.62
CA ARG A 123 -20.59 -5.68 -10.79
C ARG A 123 -19.97 -6.16 -12.11
N ILE A 124 -18.69 -6.52 -12.10
CA ILE A 124 -18.00 -7.06 -13.27
C ILE A 124 -18.52 -8.46 -13.62
N LEU A 125 -18.81 -9.30 -12.62
CA LEU A 125 -19.25 -10.68 -12.84
C LEU A 125 -20.73 -10.83 -13.20
N THR A 126 -21.59 -9.94 -12.72
CA THR A 126 -23.03 -9.96 -12.97
C THR A 126 -23.47 -8.99 -14.07
N GLY A 127 -22.51 -8.43 -14.82
CA GLY A 127 -22.72 -7.47 -15.91
C GLY A 127 -23.35 -8.10 -17.13
#